data_AF-A0A6I4IVE4-F1
#
_entry.id   AF-A0A6I4IVE4-F1
#
_cell.length_a   1.000
_cell.length_b   1.000
_cell.length_c   1.000
_cell.angle_alpha   90.00
_cell.angle_beta   90.00
_cell.angle_gamma   90.00
#
_symmetry.space_group_name_H-M   'P 1'
#
loop_
_entity.id
_entity.type
_entity.pdbx_description
1 polymer ?
#
loop_
_entity_poly.entity_id
_entity_poly.type
_entity_poly.pdbx_seq_one_letter_code
_entity_poly.pdbx_strand_id
1 'polypeptide(L)'
;MKQMQQLDNNRLNETISWWEKKRIVFNIIIGFFGILALIIIQPSCFGWCDCIGILLWGIMANILFSLGILLEIANQYYFKSKYNVYQFRNFFYVIGTLAYAFVTFSYPFLYYIYFKIMNFL
;
A
#
# COMPACT_ATOMS: atom_id res chain seq x y z
N MET A 1 -2.15 37.95 -3.78
CA MET A 1 -1.14 36.93 -3.39
C MET A 1 -1.60 36.05 -2.23
N LYS A 2 -1.98 36.61 -1.07
CA LYS A 2 -2.46 35.81 0.09
C LYS A 2 -3.62 34.85 -0.24
N GLN A 3 -4.61 35.29 -1.03
CA GLN A 3 -5.74 34.44 -1.45
C GLN A 3 -5.32 33.26 -2.32
N MET A 4 -4.32 33.40 -3.21
CA MET A 4 -3.83 32.29 -4.04
C MET A 4 -3.10 31.25 -3.20
N GLN A 5 -2.20 31.69 -2.30
CA GLN A 5 -1.51 30.79 -1.37
C GLN A 5 -2.48 30.02 -0.45
N GLN A 6 -3.54 30.69 -0.01
CA GLN A 6 -4.56 30.06 0.83
C GLN A 6 -5.37 29.01 0.06
N LEU A 7 -5.65 29.25 -1.23
CA LEU A 7 -6.33 28.29 -2.10
C LEU A 7 -5.47 27.04 -2.36
N ASP A 8 -4.16 27.23 -2.57
CA ASP A 8 -3.21 26.13 -2.80
C ASP A 8 -3.02 25.26 -1.55
N ASN A 9 -2.94 25.87 -0.38
CA ASN A 9 -2.84 25.15 0.90
C ASN A 9 -4.09 24.30 1.19
N ASN A 10 -5.28 24.80 0.87
CA ASN A 10 -6.52 24.05 1.05
C ASN A 10 -6.56 22.80 0.16
N ARG A 11 -6.14 22.92 -1.11
CA ARG A 11 -6.08 21.79 -2.05
C ARG A 11 -5.08 20.72 -1.63
N LEU A 12 -3.92 21.12 -1.11
CA LEU A 12 -2.93 20.20 -0.57
C LEU A 12 -3.47 19.45 0.66
N ASN A 13 -4.12 20.16 1.59
CA ASN A 13 -4.72 19.55 2.77
C ASN A 13 -5.84 18.56 2.40
N GLU A 14 -6.68 18.90 1.41
CA GLU A 14 -7.69 17.98 0.88
C GLU A 14 -7.07 16.72 0.26
N THR A 15 -5.97 16.88 -0.47
CA THR A 15 -5.23 15.78 -1.10
C THR A 15 -4.67 14.84 -0.02
N ILE A 16 -3.96 15.39 0.96
CA ILE A 16 -3.39 14.63 2.08
C ILE A 16 -4.50 13.91 2.85
N SER A 17 -5.58 14.63 3.20
CA SER A 17 -6.72 14.05 3.93
C SER A 17 -7.38 12.91 3.16
N TRP A 18 -7.50 13.03 1.84
CA TRP A 18 -8.08 11.98 1.01
C TRP A 18 -7.23 10.70 1.04
N TRP A 19 -5.92 10.83 0.82
CA TRP A 19 -5.04 9.66 0.81
C TRP A 19 -4.88 9.02 2.18
N GLU A 20 -4.83 9.79 3.27
CA GLU A 20 -4.77 9.23 4.63
C GLU A 20 -6.03 8.43 4.99
N LYS A 21 -7.22 8.91 4.60
CA LYS A 21 -8.45 8.12 4.73
C LYS A 21 -8.38 6.81 3.95
N LYS A 22 -7.77 6.83 2.75
CA LYS A 22 -7.58 5.65 1.92
C LYS A 22 -6.49 4.70 2.42
N ARG A 23 -5.48 5.20 3.14
CA ARG A 23 -4.42 4.40 3.79
C ARG A 23 -4.99 3.41 4.78
N ILE A 24 -5.95 3.84 5.60
CA ILE A 24 -6.63 2.98 6.58
C ILE A 24 -7.35 1.84 5.86
N VAL A 25 -8.16 2.16 4.84
CA VAL A 25 -8.90 1.16 4.06
C VAL A 25 -7.94 0.20 3.35
N PHE A 26 -6.86 0.72 2.76
CA PHE A 26 -5.80 -0.09 2.15
C PHE A 26 -5.20 -1.08 3.16
N ASN A 27 -4.75 -0.61 4.33
CA ASN A 27 -4.14 -1.48 5.34
C ASN A 27 -5.11 -2.55 5.86
N ILE A 28 -6.40 -2.24 6.00
CA ILE A 28 -7.42 -3.24 6.35
C ILE A 28 -7.53 -4.32 5.27
N ILE A 29 -7.57 -3.93 4.00
CA ILE A 29 -7.62 -4.88 2.87
C ILE A 29 -6.36 -5.76 2.85
N ILE A 30 -5.18 -5.16 2.95
CA ILE A 30 -3.91 -5.89 2.93
C ILE A 30 -3.81 -6.84 4.14
N GLY A 31 -4.19 -6.38 5.33
CA GLY A 31 -4.24 -7.21 6.53
C GLY A 31 -5.20 -8.39 6.40
N PHE A 32 -6.39 -8.16 5.84
CA PHE A 32 -7.37 -9.21 5.56
C PHE A 32 -6.81 -10.29 4.63
N PHE A 33 -6.22 -9.89 3.49
CA PHE A 33 -5.62 -10.85 2.55
C PHE A 33 -4.40 -11.58 3.12
N GLY A 34 -3.58 -10.92 3.93
CA GLY A 34 -2.46 -11.55 4.62
C GLY A 34 -2.92 -12.61 5.63
N ILE A 35 -3.91 -12.30 6.47
CA ILE A 35 -4.50 -13.26 7.41
C ILE A 35 -5.16 -14.41 6.66
N LEU A 36 -5.94 -14.12 5.62
CA LEU A 36 -6.61 -15.14 4.80
C LEU A 36 -5.60 -16.12 4.19
N ALA A 37 -4.49 -15.63 3.65
CA ALA A 37 -3.44 -16.49 3.10
C ALA A 37 -2.84 -17.43 4.16
N LEU A 38 -2.58 -16.91 5.37
CA LEU A 38 -2.05 -17.73 6.48
C LEU A 38 -3.06 -18.79 6.96
N ILE A 39 -4.34 -18.46 7.02
CA ILE A 39 -5.41 -19.42 7.37
C ILE A 39 -5.50 -20.55 6.35
N ILE A 40 -5.35 -20.23 5.05
CA ILE A 40 -5.44 -21.23 3.98
C ILE A 40 -4.20 -22.14 3.97
N ILE A 41 -3.00 -21.57 4.12
CA ILE A 41 -1.78 -22.35 4.00
C ILE A 41 -1.45 -23.19 5.23
N GLN A 42 -1.95 -22.79 6.40
CA GLN A 42 -1.74 -23.48 7.68
C GLN A 42 -0.28 -23.94 7.86
N PRO A 43 0.67 -22.99 7.96
CA PRO A 43 2.08 -23.33 7.93
C PRO A 43 2.44 -24.25 9.10
N SER A 44 3.13 -25.36 8.80
CA SER A 44 3.56 -26.35 9.80
C SER A 44 4.59 -25.79 10.78
N CYS A 45 5.29 -24.73 10.39
CA CYS A 45 6.25 -24.00 11.21
C CYS A 45 5.98 -22.50 11.05
N PHE A 46 5.46 -21.88 12.10
CA PHE A 46 5.30 -20.42 12.18
C PHE A 46 6.12 -19.93 13.38
N GLY A 47 7.09 -19.06 13.12
CA GLY A 47 8.07 -18.63 14.12
C GLY A 47 8.24 -17.11 14.18
N TRP A 48 9.16 -16.68 15.06
CA TRP A 48 9.46 -15.27 15.28
C TRP A 48 9.95 -14.55 14.02
N CYS A 49 10.70 -15.24 13.15
CA CYS A 49 11.16 -14.69 11.88
C CYS A 49 9.98 -14.32 10.96
N ASP A 50 8.92 -15.11 10.94
CA ASP A 50 7.74 -14.86 10.12
C ASP A 50 6.97 -13.63 10.66
N CYS A 51 6.85 -13.50 11.99
CA CYS A 51 6.29 -12.29 12.62
C CYS A 51 7.07 -11.02 12.23
N ILE A 52 8.40 -11.06 12.27
CA ILE A 52 9.25 -9.95 11.84
C ILE A 52 9.02 -9.65 10.35
N GLY A 53 8.96 -10.69 9.51
CA GLY A 53 8.67 -10.56 8.09
C GLY A 53 7.33 -9.86 7.82
N ILE A 54 6.28 -10.25 8.55
CA ILE A 54 4.94 -9.63 8.45
C ILE A 54 4.98 -8.15 8.85
N LEU A 55 5.69 -7.80 9.93
CA LEU A 55 5.84 -6.40 10.34
C LEU A 55 6.58 -5.57 9.28
N LEU A 56 7.70 -6.09 8.75
CA LEU A 56 8.44 -5.44 7.67
C LEU A 56 7.58 -5.29 6.40
N TRP A 57 6.74 -6.28 6.10
CA TRP A 57 5.80 -6.22 4.98
C TRP A 57 4.77 -5.10 5.15
N GLY A 58 4.25 -4.92 6.37
CA GLY A 58 3.35 -3.81 6.71
C GLY A 58 4.01 -2.43 6.58
N ILE A 59 5.28 -2.30 6.95
CA ILE A 59 6.06 -1.08 6.74
C ILE A 59 6.20 -0.80 5.25
N MET A 60 6.60 -1.81 4.47
CA MET A 60 6.75 -1.69 3.02
C MET A 60 5.44 -1.27 2.34
N ALA A 61 4.31 -1.83 2.78
CA ALA A 61 2.98 -1.48 2.28
C ALA A 61 2.69 0.02 2.43
N ASN A 62 3.01 0.58 3.60
CA ASN A 62 2.80 2.00 3.89
C ASN A 62 3.77 2.91 3.10
N ILE A 63 5.01 2.49 2.89
CA ILE A 63 5.99 3.23 2.08
C ILE A 63 5.49 3.31 0.64
N LEU A 64 5.14 2.17 0.03
CA LEU A 64 4.67 2.12 -1.35
C LEU A 64 3.35 2.87 -1.54
N PHE A 65 2.42 2.76 -0.58
CA PHE A 65 1.19 3.55 -0.60
C PHE A 65 1.48 5.06 -0.62
N SER A 66 2.48 5.50 0.13
CA SER A 66 2.84 6.93 0.23
C SER A 66 3.41 7.49 -1.08
N LEU A 67 3.88 6.65 -2.01
CA LEU A 67 4.31 7.10 -3.34
C LEU A 67 3.15 7.75 -4.12
N GLY A 68 1.92 7.28 -3.94
CA GLY A 68 0.74 7.89 -4.56
C GLY A 68 0.48 9.33 -4.08
N ILE A 69 0.60 9.53 -2.76
CA ILE A 69 0.51 10.86 -2.13
C ILE A 69 1.59 11.79 -2.69
N LEU A 70 2.85 11.31 -2.68
CA LEU A 70 4.00 12.09 -3.14
C LEU A 70 3.87 12.47 -4.60
N LEU A 71 3.38 11.58 -5.45
CA LEU A 71 3.14 11.85 -6.86
C LEU A 71 2.11 12.98 -7.05
N GLU A 72 1.00 12.94 -6.31
CA GLU A 72 -0.04 13.96 -6.43
C GLU A 72 0.42 15.32 -5.89
N ILE A 73 1.11 15.33 -4.74
CA ILE A 73 1.72 16.55 -4.18
C ILE A 73 2.76 17.11 -5.16
N ALA A 74 3.61 16.27 -5.74
CA ALA A 74 4.60 16.71 -6.71
C ALA A 74 3.96 17.30 -7.96
N ASN A 75 2.88 16.70 -8.47
CA ASN A 75 2.11 17.25 -9.59
C ASN A 75 1.48 18.61 -9.25
N GLN A 76 0.92 18.77 -8.05
CA GLN A 76 0.31 20.03 -7.63
C GLN A 76 1.36 21.12 -7.43
N TYR A 77 2.46 20.82 -6.72
CA TYR A 77 3.47 21.80 -6.32
C TYR A 77 4.46 22.16 -7.44
N TYR A 78 5.07 21.16 -8.08
CA TYR A 78 6.11 21.38 -9.10
C TYR A 78 5.54 21.60 -10.50
N PHE A 79 4.48 20.87 -10.85
CA PHE A 79 3.91 20.89 -12.20
C PHE A 79 2.64 21.74 -12.32
N LYS A 80 2.25 22.46 -11.26
CA LYS A 80 1.07 23.32 -11.21
C LYS A 80 -0.20 22.61 -11.73
N SER A 81 -0.34 21.34 -11.38
CA SER A 81 -1.45 20.46 -11.79
C SER A 81 -1.57 20.18 -13.29
N LYS A 82 -0.52 20.40 -14.10
CA LYS A 82 -0.53 20.19 -15.56
C LYS A 82 -1.04 18.80 -16.00
N TYR A 83 -0.75 17.75 -15.22
CA TYR A 83 -1.10 16.37 -15.58
C TYR A 83 -2.44 15.89 -15.00
N ASN A 84 -3.21 16.75 -14.31
CA ASN A 84 -4.52 16.40 -13.74
C ASN A 84 -4.55 15.06 -12.95
N VAL A 85 -3.46 14.74 -12.24
CA VAL A 85 -3.30 13.48 -11.48
C VAL A 85 -4.46 13.23 -10.50
N TYR A 86 -5.08 14.30 -9.99
CA TYR A 86 -6.28 14.25 -9.16
C TYR A 86 -7.42 13.40 -9.75
N GLN A 87 -7.61 13.42 -11.08
CA GLN A 87 -8.66 12.64 -11.75
C GLN A 87 -8.34 11.14 -11.73
N PHE A 88 -7.05 10.79 -11.76
CA PHE A 88 -6.56 9.41 -11.80
C PHE A 88 -6.27 8.83 -10.42
N ARG A 89 -6.37 9.61 -9.33
CA ARG A 89 -6.04 9.13 -7.97
C ARG A 89 -6.83 7.88 -7.56
N ASN A 90 -8.11 7.79 -7.94
CA ASN A 90 -8.93 6.60 -7.70
C ASN A 90 -8.41 5.38 -8.45
N PHE A 91 -8.00 5.56 -9.70
CA PHE A 91 -7.46 4.49 -10.54
C PHE A 91 -6.14 3.96 -9.95
N PHE A 92 -5.21 4.86 -9.60
CA PHE A 92 -3.95 4.47 -8.96
C PHE A 92 -4.18 3.78 -7.61
N TYR A 93 -5.10 4.30 -6.81
CA TYR A 93 -5.47 3.68 -5.54
C TYR A 93 -6.02 2.26 -5.74
N VAL A 94 -6.98 2.07 -6.64
CA VAL A 94 -7.63 0.77 -6.86
C VAL A 94 -6.63 -0.25 -7.42
N ILE A 95 -5.89 0.10 -8.47
CA ILE A 95 -4.92 -0.81 -9.07
C ILE A 95 -3.77 -1.11 -8.11
N GLY A 96 -3.24 -0.10 -7.42
CA GLY A 96 -2.19 -0.30 -6.43
C GLY A 96 -2.65 -1.20 -5.28
N THR A 97 -3.88 -1.02 -4.80
CA THR A 97 -4.48 -1.86 -3.75
C THR A 97 -4.65 -3.30 -4.24
N LEU A 98 -5.22 -3.50 -5.44
CA LEU A 98 -5.42 -4.83 -6.00
C LEU A 98 -4.09 -5.56 -6.25
N ALA A 99 -3.11 -4.87 -6.85
CA ALA A 99 -1.79 -5.43 -7.10
C ALA A 99 -1.09 -5.81 -5.79
N TYR A 100 -1.08 -4.93 -4.79
CA TYR A 100 -0.43 -5.20 -3.52
C TYR A 100 -1.16 -6.29 -2.71
N ALA A 101 -2.49 -6.32 -2.76
CA ALA A 101 -3.29 -7.39 -2.16
C ALA A 101 -2.99 -8.74 -2.81
N PHE A 102 -2.89 -8.80 -4.13
CA PHE A 102 -2.51 -10.00 -4.86
C PHE A 102 -1.11 -10.52 -4.45
N VAL A 103 -0.12 -9.63 -4.38
CA VAL A 103 1.23 -10.00 -3.91
C VAL A 103 1.19 -10.46 -2.45
N THR A 104 0.47 -9.75 -1.58
CA THR A 104 0.35 -10.10 -0.15
C THR A 104 -0.31 -11.47 0.04
N PHE A 105 -1.33 -11.78 -0.76
CA PHE A 105 -2.02 -13.07 -0.70
C PHE A 105 -1.15 -14.21 -1.26
N SER A 106 -0.46 -13.99 -2.38
CA SER A 106 0.32 -15.02 -3.07
C SER A 106 1.67 -15.33 -2.43
N TYR A 107 2.29 -14.35 -1.77
CA TYR A 107 3.64 -14.48 -1.22
C TYR A 107 3.80 -15.58 -0.16
N PRO A 108 2.89 -15.76 0.82
CA PRO A 108 2.96 -16.88 1.75
C PRO A 108 2.97 -18.25 1.07
N PHE A 109 2.21 -18.43 -0.02
CA PHE A 109 2.24 -19.67 -0.80
C PHE A 109 3.62 -19.95 -1.38
N LEU A 110 4.23 -18.95 -2.01
CA LEU A 110 5.58 -19.09 -2.56
C LEU A 110 6.61 -19.40 -1.46
N TYR A 111 6.54 -18.66 -0.35
CA TYR A 111 7.49 -18.81 0.76
C TYR A 111 7.40 -20.19 1.43
N TYR A 112 6.22 -20.65 1.84
CA TYR A 112 6.07 -21.93 2.55
C TYR A 112 6.17 -23.15 1.62
N ILE A 113 5.75 -23.04 0.35
CA ILE A 113 5.99 -24.13 -0.63
C ILE A 113 7.49 -24.29 -0.86
N TYR A 114 8.22 -23.19 -1.09
CA TYR A 114 9.67 -23.23 -1.28
C TYR A 114 10.38 -23.80 -0.05
N PHE A 115 10.02 -23.34 1.14
CA PHE A 115 10.59 -23.84 2.40
C PHE A 115 10.34 -25.33 2.60
N LYS A 116 9.16 -25.84 2.23
CA LYS A 116 8.84 -27.27 2.31
C LYS A 116 9.69 -28.11 1.35
N ILE A 117 9.89 -27.65 0.11
CA ILE A 117 10.71 -28.34 -0.90
C ILE A 117 12.16 -28.43 -0.42
N MET A 118 12.73 -27.33 0.08
CA MET A 118 14.13 -27.27 0.53
C MET A 118 14.43 -28.16 1.74
N ASN A 119 13.45 -28.43 2.60
CA ASN A 119 13.63 -29.33 3.76
C ASN A 119 13.35 -30.81 3.43
N PHE A 120 12.85 -31.12 2.24
CA PHE A 120 12.57 -32.50 1.80
C PHE A 120 13.68 -33.08 0.90
N LEU A 121 14.55 -32.21 0.35
CA LEU A 121 15.81 -32.54 -0.32
C LEU A 121 16.95 -32.62 0.71
#